data_AF-Q10VI1-F1
#
_entry.id   AF-Q10VI1-F1
#
_cell.length_a   1.000
_cell.length_b   1.000
_cell.length_c   1.000
_cell.angle_alpha   90.00
_cell.angle_beta   90.00
_cell.angle_gamma   90.00
#
_symmetry.space_group_name_H-M   'P 1'
#
loop_
_entity.id
_entity.type
_entity.pdbx_description
1 polymer ?
#
loop_
_entity_poly.entity_id
_entity_poly.type
_entity_poly.pdbx_seq_one_letter_code
_entity_poly.pdbx_strand_id
1 'polypeptide(L)'
;MAIFMGMENAYPIGKDISNVQFFYHQGIRYKIITHTQNNELGDSSTYQKQKWNGLSYHGKKVIKEINILGIMVDIYHVYNYTFLDLIKLIKAPVIASHSSAR
;
A
#
# COMPACT_ATOMS: atom_id res chain seq x y z
N MET A 1 3.80 22.28 15.98
CA MET A 1 3.74 20.82 15.73
C MET A 1 3.00 20.61 14.42
N ALA A 2 3.52 19.78 13.53
CA ALA A 2 2.83 19.34 12.31
C ALA A 2 2.61 17.83 12.38
N ILE A 3 1.42 17.37 11.97
CA ILE A 3 1.04 15.96 11.96
C ILE A 3 0.58 15.60 10.56
N PHE A 4 1.11 14.52 10.01
CA PHE A 4 0.64 13.93 8.76
C PHE A 4 -0.03 12.59 9.07
N MET A 5 -1.22 12.35 8.52
CA MET A 5 -1.95 11.12 8.78
C MET A 5 -1.54 10.02 7.81
N GLY A 6 -1.11 8.89 8.37
CA GLY A 6 -0.75 7.68 7.66
C GLY A 6 -1.71 6.53 7.92
N MET A 7 -1.75 5.56 7.01
CA MET A 7 -2.44 4.29 7.20
C MET A 7 -1.49 3.12 6.98
N GLU A 8 -1.14 2.42 8.05
CA GLU A 8 -0.16 1.32 8.05
C GLU A 8 -0.72 -0.03 7.54
N ASN A 9 -2.00 -0.09 7.22
CA ASN A 9 -2.59 -1.24 6.55
C ASN A 9 -3.77 -0.79 5.70
N ALA A 10 -3.70 -1.01 4.40
CA ALA A 10 -4.79 -0.68 3.48
C ALA A 10 -5.95 -1.70 3.48
N TYR A 11 -5.97 -2.68 4.39
CA TYR A 11 -7.09 -3.61 4.59
C TYR A 11 -8.48 -2.92 4.65
N PRO A 12 -8.67 -1.75 5.31
CA PRO A 12 -9.95 -1.05 5.33
C PRO A 12 -10.44 -0.54 3.97
N ILE A 13 -9.60 -0.52 2.93
CA ILE A 13 -10.07 -0.27 1.55
C ILE A 13 -11.01 -1.39 1.09
N GLY A 14 -10.76 -2.62 1.55
CA GLY A 14 -11.57 -3.77 1.19
C GLY A 14 -11.59 -4.00 -0.31
N LYS A 15 -12.80 -4.10 -0.87
CA LYS A 15 -13.05 -4.34 -2.31
C LYS A 15 -13.62 -3.11 -3.04
N ASP A 16 -13.92 -2.05 -2.30
CA ASP A 16 -14.47 -0.81 -2.85
C ASP A 16 -13.35 0.22 -2.98
N ILE A 17 -12.98 0.54 -4.22
CA ILE A 17 -11.92 1.50 -4.53
C ILE A 17 -12.28 2.93 -4.09
N SER A 18 -13.57 3.24 -3.94
CA SER A 18 -14.06 4.54 -3.48
C SER A 18 -13.56 4.87 -2.06
N ASN A 19 -13.24 3.84 -1.27
CA ASN A 19 -12.65 4.02 0.06
C ASN A 19 -11.29 4.73 0.01
N VAL A 20 -10.56 4.67 -1.11
CA VAL A 20 -9.29 5.39 -1.26
C VAL A 20 -9.54 6.90 -1.19
N GLN A 21 -10.53 7.40 -1.94
CA GLN A 21 -10.93 8.80 -1.91
C GLN A 21 -11.53 9.18 -0.56
N PHE A 22 -12.37 8.31 0.02
CA PHE A 22 -12.93 8.54 1.36
C PHE A 22 -11.81 8.84 2.37
N PHE A 23 -10.81 7.96 2.49
CA PHE A 23 -9.71 8.16 3.43
C PHE A 23 -8.79 9.33 3.06
N TYR A 24 -8.62 9.63 1.77
CA TYR A 24 -7.92 10.83 1.33
C TYR A 24 -8.61 12.11 1.84
N HIS A 25 -9.94 12.17 1.76
CA HIS A 25 -10.73 13.28 2.28
C HIS A 25 -10.73 13.35 3.82
N GLN A 26 -10.58 12.22 4.50
CA GLN A 26 -10.30 12.19 5.94
C GLN A 26 -8.86 12.62 6.30
N GLY A 27 -8.02 12.90 5.30
CA GLY A 27 -6.69 13.52 5.47
C GLY A 27 -5.50 12.57 5.40
N ILE A 28 -5.70 11.30 5.04
CA ILE A 28 -4.59 10.36 4.81
C ILE A 28 -3.70 10.85 3.66
N ARG A 29 -2.38 10.85 3.87
CA ARG A 29 -1.38 11.28 2.87
C ARG A 29 -0.29 10.26 2.56
N TYR A 30 -0.16 9.20 3.37
CA TYR A 30 0.70 8.06 3.04
C TYR A 30 0.07 6.75 3.51
N LYS A 31 0.33 5.65 2.78
CA LYS A 31 -0.26 4.34 3.09
C LYS A 31 0.69 3.19 2.83
N ILE A 32 0.63 2.16 3.69
CA ILE A 32 1.24 0.85 3.49
C ILE A 32 0.17 -0.13 2.98
N ILE A 33 0.52 -0.96 1.99
CA ILE A 33 -0.44 -1.87 1.35
C ILE A 33 -0.81 -3.04 2.23
N THR A 34 0.15 -3.62 2.93
CA THR A 34 -0.04 -4.77 3.83
C THR A 34 0.59 -4.50 5.19
N HIS A 35 0.26 -5.33 6.17
CA HIS A 35 0.95 -5.33 7.47
C HIS A 35 1.45 -6.76 7.72
N THR A 36 1.11 -7.38 8.85
CA THR A 36 1.55 -8.75 9.19
C THR A 36 0.97 -9.86 8.30
N GLN A 37 -0.20 -9.64 7.67
CA GLN A 37 -0.91 -10.63 6.86
C GLN A 37 -1.18 -10.11 5.44
N ASN A 38 -1.42 -11.04 4.51
CA ASN A 38 -1.95 -10.70 3.20
C ASN A 38 -3.35 -10.09 3.32
N ASN A 39 -3.72 -9.26 2.36
CA ASN A 39 -5.08 -8.73 2.26
C ASN A 39 -5.59 -8.81 0.81
N GLU A 40 -6.71 -8.14 0.52
CA GLU A 40 -7.30 -8.13 -0.82
C GLU A 40 -6.43 -7.38 -1.85
N LEU A 41 -5.42 -6.63 -1.42
CA LEU A 41 -4.59 -5.79 -2.27
C LEU A 41 -3.25 -6.43 -2.60
N GLY A 42 -2.63 -7.12 -1.66
CA GLY A 42 -1.32 -7.74 -1.89
C GLY A 42 -0.86 -8.68 -0.77
N ASP A 43 0.36 -9.17 -0.95
CA ASP A 43 1.02 -10.10 -0.04
C ASP A 43 1.97 -9.39 0.94
N SER A 44 2.02 -9.90 2.17
CA SER A 44 2.90 -9.43 3.24
C SER A 44 4.24 -10.17 3.22
N SER A 45 5.32 -9.49 3.60
CA SER A 45 6.65 -10.08 3.79
C SER A 45 6.70 -11.06 4.96
N THR A 46 5.84 -10.89 5.97
CA THR A 46 5.86 -11.70 7.19
C THR A 46 4.90 -12.88 7.14
N TYR A 47 4.03 -12.95 6.13
CA TYR A 47 3.07 -14.03 6.02
C TYR A 47 3.64 -15.19 5.18
N GLN A 48 3.53 -16.42 5.70
CA GLN A 48 4.23 -17.59 5.16
C GLN A 48 3.73 -18.02 3.77
N LYS A 49 2.46 -17.78 3.44
CA LYS A 49 1.84 -18.23 2.18
C LYS A 49 1.39 -17.04 1.35
N GLN A 50 1.93 -16.90 0.15
CA GLN A 50 1.51 -15.86 -0.79
C GLN A 50 0.11 -16.18 -1.34
N LYS A 51 -0.75 -15.16 -1.41
CA LYS A 51 -2.10 -15.27 -1.99
C LYS A 51 -2.11 -14.83 -3.46
N TRP A 52 -1.34 -13.79 -3.79
CA TRP A 52 -1.36 -13.14 -5.10
C TRP A 52 -0.05 -13.25 -5.87
N ASN A 53 1.03 -13.67 -5.19
CA ASN A 53 2.40 -13.59 -5.66
C ASN A 53 2.78 -12.15 -6.06
N GLY A 54 2.33 -11.15 -5.30
CA GLY A 54 2.53 -9.74 -5.62
C GLY A 54 1.35 -8.85 -5.21
N LEU A 55 0.95 -7.94 -6.10
CA LEU A 55 -0.32 -7.22 -5.97
C LEU A 55 -1.44 -8.02 -6.63
N SER A 56 -2.62 -8.04 -6.01
CA SER A 56 -3.83 -8.56 -6.65
C SER A 56 -4.26 -7.67 -7.81
N TYR A 57 -5.15 -8.16 -8.67
CA TYR A 57 -5.75 -7.33 -9.74
C TYR A 57 -6.46 -6.09 -9.17
N HIS A 58 -7.15 -6.24 -8.04
CA HIS A 58 -7.78 -5.12 -7.34
C HIS A 58 -6.75 -4.18 -6.74
N GLY A 59 -5.69 -4.72 -6.12
CA GLY A 59 -4.56 -3.95 -5.59
C GLY A 59 -3.91 -3.05 -6.65
N LYS A 60 -3.70 -3.56 -7.86
CA LYS A 60 -3.16 -2.76 -8.98
C LYS A 60 -4.06 -1.58 -9.36
N LYS A 61 -5.39 -1.72 -9.25
CA LYS A 61 -6.33 -0.60 -9.45
C LYS A 61 -6.23 0.42 -8.32
N VAL A 62 -6.19 -0.06 -7.07
CA VAL A 62 -6.03 0.79 -5.88
C VAL A 62 -4.73 1.60 -5.93
N ILE A 63 -3.61 1.00 -6.35
CA ILE A 63 -2.33 1.72 -6.50
C ILE A 63 -2.41 2.83 -7.53
N LYS A 64 -3.12 2.62 -8.64
CA LYS A 64 -3.32 3.68 -9.64
C LYS A 64 -4.08 4.86 -9.05
N GLU A 65 -5.14 4.59 -8.28
CA GLU A 65 -5.93 5.64 -7.62
C GLU A 65 -5.11 6.41 -6.57
N ILE A 66 -4.35 5.68 -5.74
CA ILE A 66 -3.40 6.27 -4.77
C ILE A 66 -2.41 7.21 -5.47
N ASN A 67 -1.85 6.80 -6.62
CA ASN A 67 -0.91 7.59 -7.39
C ASN A 67 -1.59 8.80 -8.08
N ILE A 68 -2.86 8.70 -8.50
CA ILE A 68 -3.65 9.83 -9.04
C ILE A 68 -3.91 10.88 -7.95
N LEU A 69 -4.26 10.45 -6.73
CA LEU A 69 -4.57 11.35 -5.61
C LEU A 69 -3.32 11.96 -4.95
N GLY A 70 -2.12 11.54 -5.35
CA GLY A 70 -0.86 12.01 -4.77
C GLY A 70 -0.63 11.50 -3.34
N ILE A 71 -1.15 10.32 -3.00
CA ILE A 71 -0.88 9.66 -1.72
C ILE A 71 0.49 8.96 -1.83
N MET A 72 1.38 9.22 -0.88
CA MET A 72 2.68 8.55 -0.83
C MET A 72 2.52 7.07 -0.52
N VAL A 73 3.27 6.23 -1.23
CA VAL A 73 3.28 4.78 -0.99
C VAL A 73 4.46 4.42 -0.11
N ASP A 74 4.15 3.72 0.96
CA ASP A 74 5.12 3.14 1.87
C ASP A 74 5.28 1.64 1.57
N ILE A 75 6.52 1.23 1.31
CA ILE A 75 6.90 -0.12 0.88
C ILE A 75 7.30 -1.03 2.03
N TYR A 76 7.14 -0.58 3.28
CA TYR A 76 7.36 -1.47 4.41
C TYR A 76 6.31 -2.61 4.48
N HIS A 77 6.62 -3.71 5.16
CA HIS A 77 5.79 -4.95 5.24
C HIS A 77 5.44 -5.69 3.95
N VAL A 78 5.75 -5.18 2.75
CA VAL A 78 5.31 -5.83 1.51
C VAL A 78 6.24 -6.97 1.09
N TYR A 79 5.67 -8.04 0.54
CA TYR A 79 6.45 -9.13 -0.05
C TYR A 79 7.29 -8.65 -1.24
N ASN A 80 8.40 -9.32 -1.56
CA ASN A 80 9.31 -8.90 -2.63
C ASN A 80 8.61 -8.71 -3.98
N TYR A 81 7.70 -9.60 -4.37
CA TYR A 81 6.95 -9.44 -5.63
C TYR A 81 5.93 -8.30 -5.56
N THR A 82 5.38 -8.02 -4.38
CA THR A 82 4.49 -6.87 -4.16
C THR A 82 5.29 -5.57 -4.31
N PHE A 83 6.49 -5.50 -3.74
CA PHE A 83 7.43 -4.39 -3.95
C PHE A 83 7.75 -4.20 -5.44
N LEU A 84 8.10 -5.27 -6.15
CA LEU A 84 8.41 -5.21 -7.60
C LEU A 84 7.21 -4.73 -8.43
N ASP A 85 5.99 -5.11 -8.07
CA ASP A 85 4.78 -4.61 -8.72
C ASP A 85 4.53 -3.13 -8.41
N LEU A 86 4.78 -2.69 -7.16
CA LEU A 86 4.62 -1.29 -6.74
C LEU A 86 5.57 -0.36 -7.52
N ILE A 87 6.87 -0.68 -7.58
CA ILE A 87 7.87 0.15 -8.27
C ILE A 87 7.62 0.25 -9.79
N LYS A 88 6.93 -0.73 -10.38
CA LYS A 88 6.54 -0.70 -11.81
C LYS A 88 5.33 0.18 -12.07
N LEU A 89 4.43 0.32 -11.10
CA LEU A 89 3.15 1.01 -11.27
C LEU A 89 3.17 2.45 -10.78
N ILE A 90 3.97 2.75 -9.76
CA ILE A 90 4.05 4.07 -9.14
C ILE A 90 5.08 4.91 -9.87
N LYS A 91 4.72 6.16 -10.19
CA LYS A 91 5.62 7.11 -10.84
C LYS A 91 6.30 8.07 -9.86
N ALA A 92 5.67 8.31 -8.71
CA ALA A 92 6.23 9.12 -7.64
C ALA A 92 7.26 8.33 -6.80
N PRO A 93 8.16 9.00 -6.05
CA PRO A 93 9.01 8.33 -5.08
C PRO A 93 8.19 7.54 -4.05
N VAL A 94 8.72 6.40 -3.64
CA VAL A 94 8.20 5.60 -2.52
C VAL A 94 9.04 5.85 -1.26
N ILE A 95 8.47 5.56 -0.09
CA ILE A 95 9.16 5.65 1.20
C ILE A 95 9.21 4.27 1.87
N ALA A 96 10.19 4.03 2.72
CA ALA A 96 10.13 2.95 3.70
C ALA A 96 10.15 3.61 5.07
N SER A 97 8.97 3.81 5.67
CA SER A 97 8.88 4.72 6.83
C SER A 97 9.59 4.19 8.09
N HIS A 98 9.73 2.87 8.21
CA HIS A 98 10.38 2.23 9.37
C HIS A 98 11.01 0.87 9.00
N SER A 99 12.04 0.90 8.16
CA SER A 99 12.83 -0.28 7.79
C SER A 99 14.28 -0.22 8.28
N SER A 100 14.98 -1.36 8.20
CA SER A 100 16.42 -1.50 8.45
C SER A 100 17.11 -2.05 7.21
N ALA A 101 18.41 -1.80 7.08
CA ALA A 101 19.26 -2.54 6.14
C ALA A 101 19.28 -4.04 6.50
N ARG A 102 19.46 -4.88 5.48
CA ARG A 102 19.65 -6.33 5.62
C ARG A 102 21.13 -6.67 5.66
#